data_AF-A0A6A6DJ56-F1
#
_entry.id   AF-A0A6A6DJ56-F1
#
_cell.length_a   1.000
_cell.length_b   1.000
_cell.length_c   1.000
_cell.angle_alpha   90.00
_cell.angle_beta   90.00
_cell.angle_gamma   90.00
#
_symmetry.space_group_name_H-M   'P 1'
#
loop_
_entity.id
_entity.type
_entity.pdbx_description
1 polymer ?
#
loop_
_entity_poly.entity_id
_entity_poly.type
_entity_poly.pdbx_seq_one_letter_code
_entity_poly.pdbx_strand_id
1 'polypeptide(L)'
;MTKWTHYLKGQQLSSIQALISMPTVDEPALSALISAFSAVVEDARRSVLDDRINVFDLHRVASFIQGRPFKKPLLTKLQEGTYTRYKGVWQQLLCFVYRLTVLRQAPSLHYLLTFQQQEAIN
;
A
#
# COMPACT_ATOMS: atom_id res chain seq x y z
N MET A 1 0.27 11.54 13.41
CA MET A 1 0.32 12.21 12.08
C MET A 1 1.56 11.73 11.33
N THR A 2 1.39 11.29 10.09
CA THR A 2 2.50 10.86 9.23
C THR A 2 3.37 12.09 8.90
N LYS A 3 4.65 12.11 9.29
CA LYS A 3 5.56 13.26 9.14
C LYS A 3 5.99 13.52 7.67
N TRP A 4 5.12 13.25 6.69
CA TRP A 4 5.37 13.42 5.26
C TRP A 4 5.79 14.85 4.91
N THR A 5 5.15 15.85 5.49
CA THR A 5 5.49 17.27 5.27
C THR A 5 6.93 17.59 5.69
N HIS A 6 7.45 16.93 6.72
CA HIS A 6 8.83 17.07 7.15
C HIS A 6 9.80 16.31 6.23
N TYR A 7 9.41 15.14 5.72
CA TYR A 7 10.22 14.37 4.77
C TYR A 7 10.33 15.09 3.41
N LEU A 8 9.25 15.70 2.95
CA LEU A 8 9.21 16.45 1.70
C LEU A 8 10.01 17.77 1.76
N LYS A 9 10.26 18.29 2.97
CA LYS A 9 11.01 19.53 3.17
C LYS A 9 12.50 19.29 2.90
N GLY A 10 12.95 19.66 1.70
CA GLY A 10 14.36 19.53 1.26
C GLY A 10 14.61 18.41 0.23
N GLN A 11 13.59 17.62 -0.11
CA GLN A 11 13.67 16.63 -1.20
C GLN A 11 13.28 17.28 -2.53
N GLN A 12 14.01 16.96 -3.60
CA GLN A 12 13.58 17.32 -4.94
C GLN A 12 12.40 16.45 -5.36
N LEU A 13 11.36 17.08 -5.91
CA LEU A 13 10.14 16.38 -6.36
C LEU A 13 10.45 15.34 -7.47
N SER A 14 11.47 15.60 -8.29
CA SER A 14 11.97 14.68 -9.31
C SER A 14 12.54 13.38 -8.72
N SER A 15 13.27 13.47 -7.61
CA SER A 15 13.80 12.30 -6.90
C SER A 15 12.68 11.47 -6.29
N ILE A 16 11.66 12.11 -5.74
CA ILE A 16 10.46 11.42 -5.22
C ILE A 16 9.67 10.77 -6.35
N GLN A 17 9.54 11.46 -7.48
CA GLN A 17 8.88 10.91 -8.68
C GLN A 17 9.57 9.63 -9.14
N ALA A 18 10.90 9.60 -9.19
CA ALA A 18 11.64 8.38 -9.50
C ALA A 18 11.35 7.23 -8.52
N LEU A 19 11.16 7.54 -7.23
CA LEU A 19 10.85 6.52 -6.21
C LEU A 19 9.44 5.94 -6.34
N ILE A 20 8.44 6.72 -6.78
CA ILE A 20 7.06 6.24 -6.94
C ILE A 20 6.76 5.66 -8.33
N SER A 21 7.66 5.84 -9.31
CA SER A 21 7.48 5.33 -10.67
C SER A 21 7.26 3.82 -10.70
N MET A 22 6.58 3.30 -11.71
CA MET A 22 6.44 1.86 -11.88
C MET A 22 7.81 1.18 -12.04
N PRO A 23 7.94 -0.11 -11.64
CA PRO A 23 9.18 -0.84 -11.79
C PRO A 23 9.59 -0.93 -13.26
N THR A 24 10.89 -0.78 -13.52
CA THR A 24 11.50 -1.04 -14.82
C THR A 24 11.95 -2.50 -14.92
N VAL A 25 12.43 -2.91 -16.11
CA VAL A 25 12.93 -4.27 -16.35
C VAL A 25 14.09 -4.65 -15.41
N ASP A 26 14.82 -3.65 -14.91
CA ASP A 26 15.96 -3.82 -14.01
C ASP A 26 15.57 -4.15 -12.55
N GLU A 27 14.28 -4.11 -12.21
CA GLU A 27 13.77 -4.37 -10.85
C GLU A 27 12.80 -5.58 -10.83
N PRO A 28 13.27 -6.80 -11.14
CA PRO A 28 12.39 -7.97 -11.31
C PRO A 28 11.63 -8.33 -10.02
N ALA A 29 12.25 -8.18 -8.86
CA ALA A 29 11.62 -8.43 -7.57
C ALA A 29 10.50 -7.43 -7.26
N LEU A 30 10.69 -6.14 -7.57
CA LEU A 30 9.65 -5.12 -7.40
C LEU A 30 8.50 -5.35 -8.40
N SER A 31 8.81 -5.72 -9.64
CA SER A 31 7.81 -6.09 -10.65
C SER A 31 6.96 -7.29 -10.20
N ALA A 32 7.60 -8.32 -9.64
CA ALA A 32 6.92 -9.48 -9.07
C ALA A 32 6.01 -9.09 -7.89
N LEU A 33 6.49 -8.23 -6.98
CA LEU A 33 5.71 -7.73 -5.85
C LEU A 33 4.47 -6.97 -6.30
N ILE A 34 4.61 -6.05 -7.25
CA ILE A 34 3.50 -5.25 -7.80
C ILE A 34 2.50 -6.15 -8.54
N SER A 35 2.97 -7.16 -9.25
CA SER A 35 2.12 -8.14 -9.93
C SER A 35 1.35 -9.00 -8.94
N ALA A 36 2.00 -9.52 -7.91
CA ALA A 36 1.37 -10.31 -6.85
C ALA A 36 0.32 -9.49 -6.09
N PHE A 37 0.66 -8.25 -5.72
CA PHE A 37 -0.29 -7.32 -5.10
C PHE A 37 -1.51 -7.10 -6.00
N SER A 38 -1.28 -6.86 -7.30
CA SER A 38 -2.36 -6.65 -8.26
C SER A 38 -3.27 -7.87 -8.40
N ALA A 39 -2.71 -9.08 -8.40
CA ALA A 39 -3.47 -10.32 -8.47
C ALA A 39 -4.36 -10.50 -7.22
N VAL A 40 -3.79 -10.36 -6.02
CA VAL A 40 -4.54 -10.45 -4.75
C VAL A 40 -5.68 -9.43 -4.70
N VAL A 41 -5.41 -8.21 -5.13
CA VAL A 41 -6.37 -7.11 -5.20
C VAL A 41 -7.50 -7.47 -6.17
N GLU A 42 -7.20 -7.90 -7.40
CA GLU A 42 -8.27 -8.32 -8.34
C GLU A 42 -9.05 -9.54 -7.85
N ASP A 43 -8.41 -10.52 -7.25
CA ASP A 43 -9.07 -11.73 -6.74
C ASP A 43 -9.99 -11.41 -5.55
N ALA A 44 -9.56 -10.52 -4.65
CA ALA A 44 -10.41 -9.99 -3.58
C ALA A 44 -11.63 -9.25 -4.16
N ARG A 45 -11.43 -8.43 -5.19
CA ARG A 45 -12.53 -7.73 -5.88
C ARG A 45 -13.52 -8.71 -6.52
N ARG A 46 -13.03 -9.71 -7.24
CA ARG A 46 -13.87 -10.76 -7.85
C ARG A 46 -14.65 -11.51 -6.79
N SER A 47 -14.01 -11.87 -5.68
CA SER A 47 -14.68 -12.56 -4.56
C SER A 47 -15.81 -11.73 -3.95
N VAL A 48 -15.64 -10.41 -3.88
CA VAL A 48 -16.69 -9.48 -3.42
C VAL A 48 -17.81 -9.35 -4.47
N LEU A 49 -17.49 -9.27 -5.76
CA LEU A 49 -18.47 -9.11 -6.84
C LEU A 49 -19.29 -10.38 -7.09
N ASP A 50 -18.66 -11.54 -6.96
CA ASP A 50 -19.29 -12.87 -7.10
C ASP A 50 -20.13 -13.27 -5.87
N ASP A 51 -20.31 -12.35 -4.91
CA ASP A 51 -21.03 -12.56 -3.64
C ASP A 51 -20.50 -13.76 -2.81
N ARG A 52 -19.25 -14.17 -3.07
CA ARG A 52 -18.57 -15.24 -2.32
C ARG A 52 -18.24 -14.84 -0.89
N ILE A 53 -18.27 -13.54 -0.61
CA ILE A 53 -18.02 -12.95 0.71
C ILE A 53 -19.38 -12.50 1.26
N ASN A 54 -19.85 -13.15 2.31
CA ASN A 54 -21.12 -12.83 2.93
C ASN A 54 -21.08 -11.40 3.52
N VAL A 55 -22.23 -10.71 3.56
CA VAL A 55 -22.39 -9.39 4.20
C VAL A 55 -21.84 -9.38 5.64
N PHE A 56 -21.95 -10.50 6.36
CA PHE A 56 -21.35 -10.68 7.69
C PHE A 56 -19.82 -10.58 7.69
N ASP A 57 -19.14 -11.14 6.68
CA ASP A 57 -17.69 -11.06 6.56
C ASP A 57 -17.25 -9.64 6.22
N LEU A 58 -18.02 -8.91 5.41
CA LEU A 58 -17.77 -7.48 5.14
C LEU A 58 -17.91 -6.62 6.40
N HIS A 59 -18.87 -6.93 7.28
CA HIS A 59 -19.01 -6.29 8.58
C HIS A 59 -17.85 -6.64 9.52
N ARG A 60 -17.40 -7.90 9.52
CA ARG A 60 -16.23 -8.32 10.30
C ARG A 60 -14.96 -7.60 9.85
N VAL A 61 -14.72 -7.48 8.55
CA VAL A 61 -13.55 -6.72 8.05
C VAL A 61 -13.67 -5.24 8.40
N ALA A 62 -14.86 -4.64 8.28
CA ALA A 62 -15.09 -3.25 8.71
C ALA A 62 -14.87 -3.05 10.23
N SER A 63 -15.12 -4.08 11.05
CA SER A 63 -14.94 -4.02 12.50
C SER A 63 -13.48 -3.90 12.94
N PHE A 64 -12.52 -4.32 12.11
CA PHE A 64 -11.09 -4.11 12.39
C PHE A 64 -10.66 -2.64 12.27
N ILE A 65 -11.49 -1.77 11.69
CA ILE A 65 -11.22 -0.33 11.61
C ILE A 65 -11.70 0.33 12.91
N GLN A 66 -10.77 0.59 13.83
CA GLN A 66 -11.07 1.29 15.09
C GLN A 66 -11.77 2.64 14.84
N GLY A 67 -12.90 2.86 15.53
CA GLY A 67 -13.66 4.12 15.48
C GLY A 67 -14.72 4.22 14.38
N ARG A 68 -14.93 3.20 13.53
CA ARG A 68 -16.07 3.15 12.60
C ARG A 68 -17.29 2.50 13.26
N PRO A 69 -18.51 3.05 13.09
CA PRO A 69 -19.72 2.39 13.58
C PRO A 69 -19.93 1.06 12.84
N PHE A 70 -20.16 -0.02 13.60
CA PHE A 70 -20.39 -1.40 13.16
C PHE A 70 -21.44 -1.56 12.04
N LYS A 71 -22.28 -0.54 11.83
CA LYS A 71 -23.47 -0.57 10.98
C LYS A 71 -23.23 -0.43 9.48
N LYS A 72 -22.02 -0.07 9.02
CA LYS A 72 -21.77 0.05 7.57
C LYS A 72 -20.84 -1.06 7.09
N PRO A 73 -21.29 -1.96 6.20
CA PRO A 73 -20.39 -2.88 5.53
C PRO A 73 -19.35 -2.06 4.75
N LEU A 74 -18.20 -2.66 4.47
CA LEU A 74 -17.24 -2.08 3.53
C LEU A 74 -17.99 -1.64 2.27
N LEU A 75 -17.66 -0.45 1.76
CA LEU A 75 -18.20 0.05 0.50
C LEU A 75 -17.67 -0.83 -0.63
N THR A 76 -18.35 -1.94 -0.88
CA THR A 76 -18.00 -2.95 -1.88
C THR A 76 -18.33 -2.49 -3.29
N LYS A 77 -19.30 -1.58 -3.43
CA LYS A 77 -19.68 -0.94 -4.70
C LYS A 77 -18.83 0.29 -4.99
N LEU A 78 -17.51 0.17 -4.91
CA LEU A 78 -16.61 1.18 -5.46
C LEU A 78 -16.72 1.15 -6.98
N GLN A 79 -16.88 2.32 -7.60
CA GLN A 79 -16.81 2.42 -9.06
C GLN A 79 -15.43 1.96 -9.54
N GLU A 80 -15.39 1.29 -10.70
CA GLU A 80 -14.17 0.74 -11.29
C GLU A 80 -13.03 1.78 -11.39
N GLY A 81 -13.35 3.02 -11.77
CA GLY A 81 -12.38 4.11 -11.81
C GLY A 81 -11.77 4.48 -10.45
N THR A 82 -12.55 4.37 -9.36
CA THR A 82 -12.04 4.62 -8.00
C THR A 82 -11.10 3.49 -7.58
N TYR A 83 -11.43 2.25 -7.94
CA TYR A 83 -10.60 1.09 -7.67
C TYR A 83 -9.25 1.17 -8.35
N THR A 84 -9.24 1.45 -9.65
CA THR A 84 -8.01 1.64 -10.44
C THR A 84 -7.15 2.74 -9.86
N ARG A 85 -7.76 3.86 -9.43
CA ARG A 85 -7.03 4.96 -8.78
C ARG A 85 -6.40 4.54 -7.45
N TYR A 86 -7.14 3.85 -6.59
CA TYR A 86 -6.62 3.40 -5.29
C TYR A 86 -5.53 2.35 -5.45
N LYS A 87 -5.73 1.39 -6.36
CA LYS A 87 -4.71 0.40 -6.72
C LYS A 87 -3.44 1.09 -7.20
N GLY A 88 -3.54 2.09 -8.08
CA GLY A 88 -2.39 2.86 -8.56
C GLY A 88 -1.63 3.58 -7.45
N VAL A 89 -2.34 4.23 -6.53
CA VAL A 89 -1.71 4.89 -5.36
C VAL A 89 -0.98 3.87 -4.47
N TRP A 90 -1.59 2.71 -4.21
CA TRP A 90 -0.94 1.65 -3.43
C TRP A 90 0.30 1.09 -4.11
N GLN A 91 0.26 0.87 -5.42
CA GLN A 91 1.42 0.41 -6.19
C GLN A 91 2.56 1.43 -6.13
N GLN A 92 2.26 2.73 -6.26
CA GLN A 92 3.24 3.81 -6.12
C GLN A 92 3.87 3.85 -4.73
N LEU A 93 3.06 3.65 -3.68
CA LEU A 93 3.56 3.57 -2.30
C LEU A 93 4.45 2.35 -2.07
N LEU A 94 4.09 1.19 -2.64
CA LEU A 94 4.91 -0.02 -2.58
C LEU A 94 6.25 0.20 -3.29
N CYS A 95 6.26 0.83 -4.46
CA CYS A 95 7.50 1.21 -5.16
C CYS A 95 8.36 2.13 -4.29
N PHE A 96 7.75 3.17 -3.70
CA PHE A 96 8.44 4.10 -2.83
C PHE A 96 9.08 3.40 -1.62
N VAL A 97 8.31 2.56 -0.91
CA VAL A 97 8.82 1.84 0.27
C VAL A 97 9.90 0.86 -0.13
N TYR A 98 9.69 0.04 -1.17
CA TYR A 98 10.65 -0.96 -1.61
C TYR A 98 11.99 -0.33 -2.01
N ARG A 99 11.96 0.72 -2.85
CA ARG A 99 13.18 1.42 -3.28
C ARG A 99 13.90 2.10 -2.12
N LEU A 100 13.16 2.58 -1.14
CA LEU A 100 13.75 3.21 0.04
C LEU A 100 14.34 2.20 1.02
N THR A 101 13.65 1.09 1.32
CA THR A 101 14.06 0.14 2.35
C THR A 101 14.97 -0.97 1.82
N VAL A 102 14.69 -1.47 0.61
CA VAL A 102 15.41 -2.61 0.02
C VAL A 102 16.58 -2.12 -0.84
N LEU A 103 16.34 -1.14 -1.72
CA LEU A 103 17.40 -0.59 -2.59
C LEU A 103 18.22 0.52 -1.93
N ARG A 104 17.83 0.98 -0.73
CA ARG A 104 18.52 2.02 0.05
C ARG A 104 18.78 3.30 -0.75
N GLN A 105 17.90 3.64 -1.70
CA GLN A 105 18.08 4.76 -2.64
C GLN A 105 17.75 6.15 -2.05
N ALA A 106 17.36 6.24 -0.77
CA ALA A 106 17.03 7.51 -0.12
C ALA A 106 17.48 7.51 1.36
N PRO A 107 17.65 8.71 1.99
CA PRO A 107 17.98 8.78 3.41
C PRO A 107 16.93 8.06 4.25
N SER A 108 17.38 7.37 5.31
CA SER A 108 16.51 6.55 6.16
C SER A 108 15.27 7.35 6.58
N LEU A 109 14.09 6.81 6.32
CA LEU A 109 12.86 7.35 6.90
C LEU A 109 13.06 7.42 8.42
N HIS A 110 12.71 8.55 9.03
CA HIS A 110 12.89 8.81 10.47
C HIS A 110 12.11 7.84 11.38
N TYR A 111 11.36 6.91 10.78
CA TYR A 111 10.52 5.91 11.42
C TYR A 111 10.88 4.47 11.00
N LEU A 112 12.02 4.26 10.32
CA LEU A 112 12.56 2.91 10.25
C LEU A 112 13.01 2.50 11.66
N LEU A 113 12.59 1.29 12.06
CA LEU A 113 13.08 0.67 13.28
C LEU A 113 14.60 0.68 13.23
N THR A 114 15.23 1.24 14.26
CA THR A 114 16.68 1.14 14.41
C THR A 114 17.08 -0.33 14.43
N PHE A 115 18.33 -0.64 14.06
CA PHE A 115 18.84 -2.01 14.06
C PHE A 115 18.52 -2.75 15.37
N GLN A 116 18.65 -2.07 16.51
CA GLN A 116 18.31 -2.61 17.83
C GLN A 116 16.81 -2.90 18.02
N GLN A 117 15.92 -2.08 17.45
CA GLN A 117 14.49 -2.35 17.50
C GLN A 117 14.05 -3.44 16.51
N GLN A 118 14.81 -3.65 15.44
CA GLN A 118 14.58 -4.71 14.46
C GLN A 118 15.02 -6.07 15.01
N GLU A 119 16.12 -6.13 15.77
CA GLU A 119 16.53 -7.34 16.50
C GLU A 119 15.53 -7.71 17.61
N ALA A 120 14.92 -6.75 18.29
CA ALA A 120 13.97 -7.02 19.37
C ALA A 120 12.62 -7.61 18.91
N ILE A 121 12.34 -7.64 17.60
CA ILE A 121 11.10 -8.18 17.01
C ILE A 121 11.31 -9.57 16.38
N ASN A 122 12.57 -9.99 16.17
CA ASN A 122 12.92 -11.35 15.77
C ASN A 122 13.18 -12.24 16.99
#